data_AF-A0A1Y1S3D5-F1
#
_entry.id   AF-A0A1Y1S3D5-F1
#
_cell.length_a   1.000
_cell.length_b   1.000
_cell.length_c   1.000
_cell.angle_alpha   90.00
_cell.angle_beta   90.00
_cell.angle_gamma   90.00
#
_symmetry.space_group_name_H-M   'P 1'
#
loop_
_entity.id
_entity.type
_entity.pdbx_description
1 polymer ?
#
loop_
_entity_poly.entity_id
_entity_poly.type
_entity_poly.pdbx_seq_one_letter_code
_entity_poly.pdbx_strand_id
1 'polypeptide(L)'
;MIAGIVLLGYVILPLFGGFRVRRQWRKFRDAVYQSMEYPIINYPRVRTEVLDGESFRFFGQIEAVQGDEQIWLTDGSLSVQVDLKGVEVFTLPALNAYEDEDLLEDNEQAFADASPTHIPANRITSFPQGTRIMVSGELVMVNSRPVFRSGDKKGGELLVLIYDGDPGTILRRSIWSGRQRNEYWNQLTPVSLTLASFSLFILTYIYLRSPGFLYLSHISLTMSLAPLAPLLPPGLLLFSLYRRIWRAGRYLRAERDLLALPARRFGQAVGMRNGSRAFLPDGRVYRLQTFRGLDAALAGCPGAKIRTSRIIVGDSLDRSVFYAFGCSQQAGSSFADPFAECIMIPGEPRSLSERCSRGARFREILGAAIFGTALLINLLVIFTLLWFILV
;
A
#
# COMPACT_ATOMS: atom_id res chain seq x y z
N MET A 1 5.53 23.35 -31.18
CA MET A 1 6.69 22.84 -30.41
C MET A 1 6.47 22.95 -28.89
N ILE A 2 6.20 24.14 -28.35
CA ILE A 2 5.90 24.39 -26.91
C ILE A 2 4.90 23.37 -26.34
N ALA A 3 3.71 23.26 -26.96
CA ALA A 3 2.65 22.37 -26.50
C ALA A 3 3.10 20.89 -26.44
N GLY A 4 3.95 20.45 -27.38
CA GLY A 4 4.48 19.09 -27.39
C GLY A 4 5.41 18.82 -26.20
N ILE A 5 6.28 19.78 -25.86
CA ILE A 5 7.19 19.67 -24.70
C ILE A 5 6.39 19.68 -23.40
N VAL A 6 5.43 20.60 -23.26
CA VAL A 6 4.55 20.68 -22.08
C VAL A 6 3.76 19.38 -21.91
N LEU A 7 3.11 18.90 -22.97
CA LEU A 7 2.33 17.67 -22.91
C LEU A 7 3.20 16.45 -22.56
N LEU A 8 4.36 16.30 -23.20
CA LEU A 8 5.24 15.16 -22.98
C LEU A 8 5.85 15.19 -21.57
N GLY A 9 6.46 16.31 -21.19
CA GLY A 9 7.27 16.43 -19.98
C GLY A 9 6.48 16.66 -18.70
N TYR A 10 5.37 17.39 -18.77
CA TYR A 10 4.57 17.74 -17.59
C TYR A 10 3.34 16.84 -17.41
N VAL A 11 2.86 16.17 -18.46
CA VAL A 11 1.65 15.33 -18.41
C VAL A 11 1.95 13.86 -18.68
N ILE A 12 2.39 13.50 -19.88
CA ILE A 12 2.50 12.09 -20.31
C ILE A 12 3.49 11.31 -19.45
N LEU A 13 4.73 11.80 -19.30
CA LEU A 13 5.77 11.09 -18.56
C LEU A 13 5.44 10.95 -17.06
N PRO A 14 5.02 12.01 -16.33
CA PRO A 14 4.58 11.87 -14.95
C PRO A 14 3.37 10.94 -14.77
N LEU A 15 2.37 11.01 -15.66
CA LEU A 15 1.22 10.11 -15.62
C LEU A 15 1.63 8.65 -15.85
N PHE A 16 2.45 8.39 -16.86
CA PHE A 16 2.97 7.05 -17.14
C PHE A 16 3.72 6.47 -15.94
N GLY A 17 4.62 7.27 -15.33
CA GLY A 17 5.29 6.90 -14.09
C GLY A 17 4.31 6.61 -12.96
N GLY A 18 3.27 7.44 -12.79
CA GLY A 18 2.24 7.23 -11.77
C GLY A 18 1.41 5.98 -11.98
N PHE A 19 1.05 5.64 -13.23
CA PHE A 19 0.37 4.39 -13.56
C PHE A 19 1.26 3.17 -13.28
N ARG A 20 2.55 3.24 -13.62
CA ARG A 20 3.52 2.18 -13.33
C ARG A 20 3.60 1.93 -11.82
N VAL A 21 3.78 2.97 -11.00
CA VAL A 21 3.87 2.81 -9.55
C VAL A 21 2.55 2.32 -8.96
N ARG A 22 1.40 2.79 -9.44
CA ARG A 22 0.08 2.27 -9.05
C ARG A 22 -0.07 0.78 -9.34
N ARG A 23 0.39 0.33 -10.51
CA ARG A 23 0.35 -1.09 -10.90
C ARG A 23 1.25 -1.93 -10.02
N GLN A 24 2.46 -1.46 -9.72
CA GLN A 24 3.40 -2.15 -8.83
C GLN A 24 2.81 -2.35 -7.43
N TRP A 25 2.28 -1.28 -6.80
CA TRP A 25 1.66 -1.40 -5.49
C TRP A 25 0.36 -2.22 -5.51
N ARG A 26 -0.33 -2.29 -6.64
CA ARG A 26 -1.46 -3.19 -6.80
C ARG A 26 -1.00 -4.65 -6.80
N LYS A 27 -0.01 -5.00 -7.62
CA LYS A 27 0.60 -6.34 -7.61
C LYS A 27 1.07 -6.75 -6.22
N PHE A 28 1.79 -5.87 -5.53
CA PHE A 28 2.24 -6.10 -4.15
C PHE A 28 1.08 -6.46 -3.22
N ARG A 29 0.03 -5.64 -3.19
CA ARG A 29 -1.13 -5.92 -2.32
C ARG A 29 -1.88 -7.19 -2.75
N ASP A 30 -1.98 -7.45 -4.05
CA ASP A 30 -2.60 -8.67 -4.57
C ASP A 30 -1.81 -9.91 -4.14
N ALA A 31 -0.47 -9.89 -4.20
CA ALA A 31 0.39 -10.95 -3.69
C ALA A 31 0.25 -11.15 -2.17
N VAL A 32 0.18 -10.06 -1.40
CA VAL A 32 -0.09 -10.12 0.04
C VAL A 32 -1.46 -10.74 0.31
N TYR A 33 -2.51 -10.37 -0.43
CA TYR A 33 -3.83 -10.98 -0.28
C TYR A 33 -3.83 -12.46 -0.63
N GLN A 34 -3.21 -12.83 -1.74
CA GLN A 34 -3.12 -14.21 -2.18
C GLN A 34 -2.39 -15.08 -1.14
N SER A 35 -1.34 -14.53 -0.53
CA SER A 35 -0.61 -15.23 0.52
C SER A 35 -1.47 -15.59 1.74
N MET A 36 -2.57 -14.87 2.01
CA MET A 36 -3.50 -15.22 3.10
C MET A 36 -4.16 -16.58 2.95
N GLU A 37 -4.27 -17.08 1.72
CA GLU A 37 -4.90 -18.36 1.42
C GLU A 37 -3.90 -19.53 1.54
N TYR A 38 -2.59 -19.23 1.53
CA TYR A 38 -1.57 -20.26 1.59
C TYR A 38 -1.39 -20.79 3.02
N PRO A 39 -1.22 -22.11 3.19
CA PRO A 39 -0.86 -22.69 4.48
C PRO A 39 0.54 -22.28 4.93
N ILE A 40 0.74 -22.26 6.24
CA ILE A 40 2.06 -22.09 6.84
C ILE A 40 2.77 -23.45 6.79
N ILE A 41 3.97 -23.47 6.20
CA ILE A 41 4.76 -24.71 6.15
C ILE A 41 5.27 -25.07 7.55
N ASN A 42 5.24 -26.36 7.87
CA ASN A 42 5.74 -26.90 9.14
C ASN A 42 6.57 -28.17 8.88
N TYR A 43 7.41 -28.54 9.85
CA TYR A 43 8.29 -29.71 9.72
C TYR A 43 7.55 -31.02 9.39
N PRO A 44 6.40 -31.35 10.01
CA PRO A 44 5.66 -32.56 9.68
C PRO A 44 5.26 -32.65 8.21
N ARG A 45 4.74 -31.55 7.62
CA ARG A 45 4.31 -31.54 6.21
C ARG A 45 5.47 -31.70 5.24
N VAL A 46 6.60 -31.04 5.49
CA VAL A 46 7.82 -31.18 4.67
C VAL A 46 8.29 -32.64 4.59
N ARG A 47 8.08 -33.42 5.66
CA ARG A 47 8.51 -34.81 5.74
C ARG A 47 7.54 -35.79 5.07
N THR A 48 6.24 -35.50 5.11
CA THR A 48 5.19 -36.44 4.69
C THR A 48 4.68 -36.21 3.27
N GLU A 49 4.71 -34.98 2.78
CA GLU A 49 4.10 -34.59 1.51
C GLU A 49 5.15 -34.36 0.43
N VAL A 50 4.83 -34.76 -0.80
CA VAL A 50 5.63 -34.40 -1.98
C VAL A 50 5.29 -32.95 -2.30
N LEU A 51 6.14 -32.02 -1.85
CA LEU A 51 6.01 -30.59 -2.12
C LEU A 51 6.45 -30.33 -3.57
N ASP A 52 5.51 -30.42 -4.51
CA ASP A 52 5.75 -30.16 -5.92
C ASP A 52 4.94 -28.96 -6.41
N GLY A 53 5.50 -27.76 -6.20
CA GLY A 53 4.96 -26.51 -6.75
C GLY A 53 3.72 -25.97 -6.04
N GLU A 54 3.37 -26.51 -4.87
CA GLU A 54 2.32 -25.94 -4.02
C GLU A 54 2.80 -24.64 -3.36
N SER A 55 1.87 -23.71 -3.13
CA SER A 55 2.18 -22.42 -2.53
C SER A 55 2.05 -22.44 -1.01
N PHE A 56 3.09 -22.00 -0.31
CA PHE A 56 3.14 -21.93 1.15
C PHE A 56 3.52 -20.54 1.64
N ARG A 57 3.32 -20.31 2.93
CA ARG A 57 3.92 -19.22 3.71
C ARG A 57 4.95 -19.78 4.68
N PHE A 58 6.00 -19.01 4.90
CA PHE A 58 6.96 -19.25 5.96
C PHE A 58 7.28 -17.94 6.67
N PHE A 59 7.36 -17.99 8.00
CA PHE A 59 7.75 -16.88 8.86
C PHE A 59 8.99 -17.32 9.63
N GLY A 60 10.10 -16.63 9.44
CA GLY A 60 11.36 -17.02 10.07
C GLY A 60 12.33 -15.86 10.17
N GLN A 61 13.55 -16.19 10.61
CA GLN A 61 14.67 -15.28 10.65
C GLN A 61 15.75 -15.76 9.69
N ILE A 62 16.55 -14.82 9.20
CA ILE A 62 17.70 -15.16 8.36
C ILE A 62 18.74 -15.88 9.20
N GLU A 63 19.08 -17.10 8.78
CA GLU A 63 20.11 -17.94 9.38
C GLU A 63 21.45 -17.73 8.66
N ALA A 64 21.44 -17.81 7.33
CA ALA A 64 22.63 -17.68 6.51
C ALA A 64 22.30 -17.13 5.11
N VAL A 65 23.28 -16.51 4.47
CA VAL A 65 23.24 -16.13 3.05
C VAL A 65 24.20 -17.04 2.30
N GLN A 66 23.74 -17.68 1.24
CA GLN A 66 24.53 -18.61 0.43
C GLN A 66 24.68 -18.05 -0.99
N GLY A 67 25.88 -17.56 -1.32
CA GLY A 67 26.12 -16.88 -2.59
C GLY A 67 25.32 -15.58 -2.73
N ASP A 68 25.04 -15.18 -3.96
CA ASP A 68 24.41 -13.87 -4.25
C ASP A 68 22.88 -13.92 -4.35
N GLU A 69 22.30 -15.11 -4.52
CA GLU A 69 20.87 -15.27 -4.86
C GLU A 69 20.11 -16.19 -3.90
N GLN A 70 20.73 -16.73 -2.84
CA GLN A 70 20.05 -17.67 -1.95
C GLN A 70 20.18 -17.28 -0.49
N ILE A 71 19.08 -17.37 0.25
CA ILE A 71 19.05 -17.17 1.70
C ILE A 71 18.44 -18.39 2.40
N TRP A 72 18.92 -18.64 3.60
CA TRP A 72 18.40 -19.65 4.52
C TRP A 72 17.59 -18.95 5.59
N LEU A 73 16.35 -19.39 5.76
CA LEU A 73 15.44 -18.91 6.79
C LEU A 73 15.17 -20.04 7.78
N THR A 74 15.11 -19.71 9.06
CA THR A 74 14.80 -20.64 10.14
C THR A 74 13.72 -20.08 11.05
N ASP A 75 12.80 -20.93 11.51
CA ASP A 75 11.86 -20.63 12.60
C ASP A 75 12.32 -21.27 13.94
N GLY A 76 13.51 -21.86 13.95
CA GLY A 76 14.06 -22.65 15.07
C GLY A 76 13.73 -24.15 15.02
N SER A 77 12.72 -24.55 14.24
CA SER A 77 12.29 -25.95 14.06
C SER A 77 12.51 -26.48 12.64
N LEU A 78 12.38 -25.59 11.65
CA LEU A 78 12.51 -25.87 10.23
C LEU A 78 13.42 -24.80 9.59
N SER A 79 14.41 -25.24 8.83
CA SER A 79 15.18 -24.38 7.93
C SER A 79 14.71 -24.57 6.49
N VAL A 80 14.41 -23.46 5.81
CA VAL A 80 14.01 -23.44 4.40
C VAL A 80 14.97 -22.56 3.61
N GLN A 81 15.24 -22.97 2.37
CA GLN A 81 16.02 -22.17 1.45
C GLN A 81 15.08 -21.31 0.61
N VAL A 82 15.52 -20.11 0.22
CA VAL A 82 14.77 -19.20 -0.64
C VAL A 82 15.67 -18.77 -1.78
N ASP A 83 15.20 -19.02 -3.00
CA ASP A 83 15.83 -18.56 -4.23
C ASP A 83 15.31 -17.16 -4.58
N LEU A 84 16.20 -16.18 -4.50
CA LEU A 84 15.91 -14.76 -4.70
C LEU A 84 16.19 -14.29 -6.12
N LYS A 85 16.51 -15.20 -7.06
CA LYS A 85 16.81 -14.84 -8.44
C LYS A 85 15.65 -14.08 -9.10
N GLY A 86 15.90 -12.81 -9.44
CA GLY A 86 14.89 -11.95 -10.07
C GLY A 86 13.75 -11.50 -9.15
N VAL A 87 13.89 -11.70 -7.83
CA VAL A 87 12.84 -11.39 -6.84
C VAL A 87 13.04 -9.99 -6.25
N GLU A 88 11.94 -9.27 -6.05
CA GLU A 88 11.92 -8.01 -5.29
C GLU A 88 11.67 -8.30 -3.81
N VAL A 89 12.55 -7.81 -2.94
CA VAL A 89 12.37 -7.88 -1.48
C VAL A 89 11.75 -6.59 -1.00
N PHE A 90 10.64 -6.69 -0.28
CA PHE A 90 9.92 -5.54 0.27
C PHE A 90 10.22 -5.38 1.75
N THR A 91 10.51 -4.17 2.21
CA THR A 91 10.68 -3.86 3.65
C THR A 91 9.51 -3.04 4.14
N LEU A 92 8.80 -3.54 5.15
CA LEU A 92 7.68 -2.83 5.75
C LEU A 92 8.17 -1.73 6.70
N PRO A 93 7.57 -0.52 6.67
CA PRO A 93 7.96 0.54 7.58
C PRO A 93 7.64 0.13 9.03
N ALA A 94 8.53 0.47 9.96
CA ALA A 94 8.36 0.17 11.38
C ALA A 94 7.02 0.68 11.92
N LEU A 95 6.50 -0.02 12.92
CA LEU A 95 5.38 0.46 13.72
C LEU A 95 5.85 1.69 14.50
N ASN A 96 5.04 2.74 14.54
CA ASN A 96 5.23 3.75 15.58
C ASN A 96 4.83 3.05 16.88
N ALA A 97 5.77 2.84 17.80
CA ALA A 97 5.49 2.20 19.09
C ALA A 97 4.42 3.03 19.82
N TYR A 98 3.17 2.57 19.74
CA TYR A 98 2.09 3.07 20.55
C TYR A 98 1.84 1.99 21.59
N GLU A 99 2.18 2.29 22.84
CA GLU A 99 2.09 1.36 23.96
C GLU A 99 0.63 1.01 24.31
N ASP A 100 -0.34 1.83 23.85
CA ASP A 100 -1.79 1.69 24.13
C ASP A 100 -2.65 1.44 22.87
N GLU A 101 -2.33 0.45 22.03
CA GLU A 101 -3.35 -0.13 21.14
C GLU A 101 -4.30 -1.05 21.96
N ASP A 102 -5.04 -0.46 22.91
CA ASP A 102 -5.90 -1.18 23.86
C ASP A 102 -7.01 -1.94 23.12
N LEU A 103 -8.02 -1.18 22.67
CA LEU A 103 -9.25 -1.73 22.11
C LEU A 103 -9.55 -1.18 20.72
N LEU A 104 -9.15 0.06 20.42
CA LEU A 104 -9.46 0.73 19.17
C LEU A 104 -8.23 0.77 18.26
N GLU A 105 -8.34 0.26 17.04
CA GLU A 105 -7.27 0.36 16.05
C GLU A 105 -7.22 1.76 15.43
N ASP A 106 -6.26 2.59 15.85
CA ASP A 106 -5.93 3.83 15.16
C ASP A 106 -4.77 3.61 14.17
N ASN A 107 -5.14 3.22 12.95
CA ASN A 107 -4.19 2.98 11.87
C ASN A 107 -3.44 4.25 11.43
N GLU A 108 -3.95 5.46 11.65
CA GLU A 108 -3.22 6.67 11.27
C GLU A 108 -2.05 6.94 12.20
N GLN A 109 -2.22 6.68 13.49
CA GLN A 109 -1.19 6.92 14.51
C GLN A 109 -0.20 5.75 14.57
N ALA A 110 -0.70 4.51 14.49
CA ALA A 110 0.10 3.29 14.61
C ALA A 110 1.12 3.11 13.47
N PHE A 111 0.84 3.66 12.29
CA PHE A 111 1.67 3.46 11.11
C PHE A 111 2.37 4.73 10.65
N ALA A 112 3.68 4.61 10.43
CA ALA A 112 4.45 5.66 9.78
C ALA A 112 3.84 6.03 8.41
N ASP A 113 3.87 7.32 8.07
CA ASP A 113 3.47 7.83 6.75
C ASP A 113 4.52 7.53 5.66
N ALA A 114 5.03 6.29 5.66
CA ALA A 114 6.05 5.79 4.75
C ALA A 114 5.48 4.63 3.93
N SER A 115 5.91 4.54 2.68
CA SER A 115 5.62 3.38 1.82
C SER A 115 6.70 2.33 2.03
N PRO A 116 6.39 1.03 1.85
CA PRO A 116 7.41 0.00 1.83
C PRO A 116 8.50 0.37 0.83
N THR A 117 9.73 0.03 1.17
CA THR A 117 10.81 0.05 0.19
C THR A 117 10.82 -1.29 -0.52
N HIS A 118 11.15 -1.29 -1.81
CA HIS A 118 11.39 -2.51 -2.56
C HIS A 118 12.81 -2.44 -3.12
N ILE A 119 13.56 -3.51 -2.93
CA ILE A 119 14.96 -3.61 -3.36
C ILE A 119 15.07 -4.91 -4.14
N PRO A 120 15.60 -4.90 -5.38
CA PRO A 120 15.87 -6.15 -6.08
C PRO A 120 16.90 -6.94 -5.28
N ALA A 121 16.69 -8.24 -5.12
CA ALA A 121 17.49 -9.05 -4.21
C ALA A 121 19.00 -8.99 -4.52
N ASN A 122 19.36 -8.92 -5.80
CA ASN A 122 20.75 -8.79 -6.25
C ASN A 122 21.48 -7.49 -5.80
N ARG A 123 20.75 -6.52 -5.23
CA ARG A 123 21.34 -5.31 -4.63
C ARG A 123 21.51 -5.42 -3.11
N ILE A 124 21.02 -6.49 -2.49
CA ILE A 124 21.16 -6.70 -1.05
C ILE A 124 22.48 -7.46 -0.84
N THR A 125 23.50 -6.75 -0.38
CA THR A 125 24.84 -7.32 -0.19
C THR A 125 24.97 -8.11 1.11
N SER A 126 24.15 -7.80 2.11
CA SER A 126 24.14 -8.48 3.39
C SER A 126 22.81 -8.27 4.10
N PHE A 127 22.47 -9.22 4.96
CA PHE A 127 21.38 -9.06 5.90
C PHE A 127 21.91 -9.15 7.34
N PRO A 128 21.41 -8.32 8.26
CA PRO A 128 21.65 -8.51 9.68
C PRO A 128 21.14 -9.88 10.12
N GLN A 129 21.92 -10.60 10.93
CA GLN A 129 21.46 -11.85 11.53
C GLN A 129 20.21 -11.60 12.38
N GLY A 130 19.24 -12.50 12.31
CA GLY A 130 17.98 -12.36 13.06
C GLY A 130 16.94 -11.46 12.40
N THR A 131 17.21 -10.91 11.20
CA THR A 131 16.21 -10.17 10.42
C THR A 131 15.01 -11.08 10.16
N ARG A 132 13.81 -10.62 10.55
CA ARG A 132 12.57 -11.39 10.36
C ARG A 132 12.06 -11.23 8.94
N ILE A 133 11.79 -12.36 8.30
CA ILE A 133 11.29 -12.42 6.94
C ILE A 133 10.03 -13.28 6.90
N MET A 134 9.04 -12.80 6.18
CA MET A 134 7.94 -13.61 5.66
C MET A 134 8.21 -13.89 4.19
N VAL A 135 8.12 -15.16 3.81
CA VAL A 135 8.14 -15.59 2.41
C VAL A 135 6.83 -16.25 2.07
N SER A 136 6.32 -16.00 0.86
CA SER A 136 5.19 -16.74 0.33
C SER A 136 5.35 -16.99 -1.17
N GLY A 137 5.13 -18.23 -1.60
CA GLY A 137 5.27 -18.64 -2.99
C GLY A 137 5.35 -20.15 -3.12
N GLU A 138 5.73 -20.63 -4.30
CA GLU A 138 5.87 -22.06 -4.58
C GLU A 138 7.05 -22.66 -3.82
N LEU A 139 6.81 -23.82 -3.20
CA LEU A 139 7.80 -24.60 -2.46
C LEU A 139 8.10 -25.90 -3.22
N VAL A 140 9.38 -26.16 -3.49
CA VAL A 140 9.84 -27.34 -4.23
C VAL A 140 10.93 -28.05 -3.43
N MET A 141 10.91 -29.38 -3.40
CA MET A 141 12.00 -30.17 -2.84
C MET A 141 13.16 -30.31 -3.82
N VAL A 142 14.34 -29.79 -3.47
CA VAL A 142 15.55 -29.87 -4.29
C VAL A 142 16.66 -30.50 -3.46
N ASN A 143 17.19 -31.63 -3.89
CA ASN A 143 18.21 -32.39 -3.14
C ASN A 143 17.80 -32.62 -1.67
N SER A 144 16.54 -33.03 -1.45
CA SER A 144 15.94 -33.24 -0.13
C SER A 144 15.85 -32.00 0.76
N ARG A 145 15.92 -30.79 0.18
CA ARG A 145 15.77 -29.52 0.90
C ARG A 145 14.55 -28.75 0.39
N PRO A 146 13.72 -28.18 1.27
CA PRO A 146 12.61 -27.32 0.85
C PRO A 146 13.16 -25.97 0.36
N VAL A 147 12.87 -25.63 -0.90
CA VAL A 147 13.33 -24.39 -1.54
C VAL A 147 12.12 -23.60 -2.06
N PHE A 148 11.93 -22.38 -1.55
CA PHE A 148 11.01 -21.42 -2.13
C PHE A 148 11.59 -20.87 -3.42
N ARG A 149 10.80 -20.88 -4.50
CA ARG A 149 11.20 -20.35 -5.81
C ARG A 149 10.11 -19.46 -6.37
N SER A 150 10.50 -18.51 -7.22
CA SER A 150 9.54 -17.84 -8.08
C SER A 150 9.00 -18.87 -9.07
N GLY A 151 7.68 -19.09 -9.07
CA GLY A 151 7.06 -20.05 -9.98
C GLY A 151 7.17 -19.62 -11.44
N ASP A 152 7.33 -20.58 -12.35
CA ASP A 152 7.26 -20.35 -13.80
C ASP A 152 5.81 -20.10 -14.26
N LYS A 153 4.83 -20.49 -13.43
CA LYS A 153 3.40 -20.27 -13.70
C LYS A 153 3.03 -18.83 -13.34
N LYS A 154 2.20 -18.20 -14.19
CA LYS A 154 1.73 -16.79 -14.13
C LYS A 154 1.04 -16.35 -12.81
N GLY A 155 0.99 -17.18 -11.77
CA GLY A 155 0.20 -16.96 -10.56
C GLY A 155 0.95 -17.05 -9.23
N GLY A 156 2.26 -17.25 -9.21
CA GLY A 156 3.04 -17.39 -7.96
C GLY A 156 4.36 -16.62 -7.99
N GLU A 157 4.32 -15.29 -8.17
CA GLU A 157 5.51 -14.46 -7.94
C GLU A 157 5.91 -14.61 -6.46
N LEU A 158 7.17 -14.95 -6.19
CA LEU A 158 7.68 -15.11 -4.83
C LEU A 158 7.62 -13.75 -4.10
N LEU A 159 6.86 -13.70 -3.01
CA LEU A 159 6.79 -12.53 -2.14
C LEU A 159 7.75 -12.69 -0.97
N VAL A 160 8.66 -11.74 -0.80
CA VAL A 160 9.60 -11.69 0.32
C VAL A 160 9.40 -10.36 1.05
N LEU A 161 8.97 -10.43 2.32
CA LEU A 161 8.71 -9.28 3.18
C LEU A 161 9.67 -9.29 4.37
N ILE A 162 10.46 -8.23 4.52
CA ILE A 162 11.17 -7.92 5.76
C ILE A 162 10.24 -7.11 6.65
N TYR A 163 10.14 -7.50 7.92
CA TYR A 163 9.30 -6.82 8.89
C TYR A 163 9.92 -6.82 10.28
N ASP A 164 9.57 -5.81 11.08
CA ASP A 164 9.90 -5.71 12.50
C ASP A 164 8.66 -5.94 13.38
N GLY A 165 8.82 -6.44 14.60
CA GLY A 165 7.69 -6.60 15.54
C GLY A 165 6.83 -7.84 15.27
N ASP A 166 5.56 -7.77 15.68
CA ASP A 166 4.62 -8.89 15.68
C ASP A 166 4.17 -9.29 14.26
N PRO A 167 4.25 -10.59 13.87
CA PRO A 167 3.79 -11.08 12.58
C PRO A 167 2.31 -10.79 12.29
N GLY A 168 1.46 -10.69 13.32
CA GLY A 168 0.04 -10.36 13.18
C GLY A 168 -0.21 -8.98 12.54
N THR A 169 0.77 -8.08 12.66
CA THR A 169 0.66 -6.72 12.10
C THR A 169 1.03 -6.64 10.62
N ILE A 170 1.66 -7.67 10.04
CA ILE A 170 2.19 -7.65 8.67
C ILE A 170 1.11 -7.30 7.66
N LEU A 171 -0.07 -7.92 7.79
CA LEU A 171 -1.16 -7.75 6.84
C LEU A 171 -1.70 -6.32 6.88
N ARG A 172 -2.01 -5.83 8.09
CA ARG A 172 -2.47 -4.45 8.34
C ARG A 172 -1.46 -3.43 7.82
N ARG A 173 -0.17 -3.62 8.12
CA ARG A 173 0.94 -2.76 7.66
C ARG A 173 1.08 -2.78 6.15
N SER A 174 1.10 -3.95 5.54
CA SER A 174 1.25 -4.11 4.09
C SER A 174 0.11 -3.43 3.34
N ILE A 175 -1.11 -3.57 3.84
CA ILE A 175 -2.27 -2.92 3.25
C ILE A 175 -2.17 -1.42 3.45
N TRP A 176 -1.93 -0.92 4.67
CA TRP A 176 -1.91 0.52 4.95
C TRP A 176 -0.79 1.25 4.22
N SER A 177 0.44 0.77 4.41
CA SER A 177 1.67 1.38 3.88
C SER A 177 1.90 1.10 2.41
N GLY A 178 1.35 0.01 1.85
CA GLY A 178 1.47 -0.41 0.44
C GLY A 178 0.78 0.51 -0.57
N ARG A 179 0.84 1.83 -0.35
CA ARG A 179 0.42 2.92 -1.21
C ARG A 179 1.48 4.01 -1.17
N GLN A 180 1.87 4.51 -2.34
CA GLN A 180 2.75 5.67 -2.41
C GLN A 180 2.05 6.91 -1.86
N ARG A 181 2.80 7.76 -1.14
CA ARG A 181 2.30 9.06 -0.65
C ARG A 181 1.75 9.94 -1.78
N ASN A 182 2.46 9.97 -2.90
CA ASN A 182 2.05 10.61 -4.14
C ASN A 182 2.51 9.74 -5.31
N GLU A 183 1.59 9.11 -6.03
CA GLU A 183 1.94 8.23 -7.15
C GLU A 183 2.57 9.01 -8.32
N TYR A 184 2.24 10.30 -8.45
CA TYR A 184 2.71 11.16 -9.54
C TYR A 184 4.08 11.81 -9.26
N TRP A 185 4.60 11.67 -8.04
CA TRP A 185 5.98 12.01 -7.72
C TRP A 185 6.84 10.75 -7.69
N ASN A 186 7.23 10.29 -8.88
CA ASN A 186 8.06 9.10 -9.09
C ASN A 186 9.42 9.49 -9.68
N GLN A 187 10.30 8.52 -9.92
CA GLN A 187 11.66 8.76 -10.44
C GLN A 187 11.68 9.48 -11.80
N LEU A 188 10.65 9.31 -12.64
CA LEU A 188 10.57 9.97 -13.95
C LEU A 188 10.17 11.43 -13.82
N THR A 189 9.35 11.79 -12.83
CA THR A 189 8.79 13.14 -12.67
C THR A 189 9.86 14.24 -12.57
N PRO A 190 10.86 14.19 -11.66
CA PRO A 190 11.85 15.27 -11.58
C PRO A 190 12.68 15.39 -12.85
N VAL A 191 13.03 14.26 -13.49
CA VAL A 191 13.78 14.25 -14.75
C VAL A 191 12.96 14.87 -15.87
N SER A 192 11.68 14.48 -16.01
CA SER A 192 10.80 14.99 -17.06
C SER A 192 10.49 16.47 -16.90
N LEU A 193 10.22 16.93 -15.66
CA LEU A 193 9.99 18.34 -15.35
C LEU A 193 11.23 19.18 -15.67
N THR A 194 12.43 18.72 -15.28
CA THR A 194 13.69 19.45 -15.51
C THR A 194 14.01 19.56 -16.99
N LEU A 195 13.93 18.46 -17.74
CA LEU A 195 14.20 18.46 -19.18
C LEU A 195 13.20 19.33 -19.96
N ALA A 196 11.92 19.28 -19.61
CA ALA A 196 10.91 20.11 -20.26
C ALA A 196 11.07 21.60 -19.92
N SER A 197 11.32 21.93 -18.65
CA SER A 197 11.61 23.30 -18.21
C SER A 197 12.82 23.87 -18.95
N PHE A 198 13.93 23.12 -18.99
CA PHE A 198 15.15 23.52 -19.69
C PHE A 198 14.94 23.67 -21.21
N SER A 199 14.22 22.74 -21.84
CA SER A 199 13.90 22.82 -23.27
C SER A 199 13.04 24.04 -23.61
N LEU A 200 12.06 24.35 -22.77
CA LEU A 200 11.23 25.55 -22.91
C LEU A 200 12.04 26.83 -22.70
N PHE A 201 13.00 26.82 -21.78
CA PHE A 201 13.92 27.94 -21.59
C PHE A 201 14.79 28.20 -22.83
N ILE A 202 15.33 27.15 -23.45
CA ILE A 202 16.07 27.25 -24.73
C ILE A 202 15.16 27.81 -25.83
N LEU A 203 13.92 27.35 -25.92
CA LEU A 203 12.96 27.87 -26.91
C LEU A 203 12.63 29.35 -26.68
N THR A 204 12.51 29.78 -25.43
CA THR A 204 12.35 31.19 -25.10
C THR A 204 13.49 32.01 -25.70
N TYR A 205 14.74 31.59 -25.49
CA TYR A 205 15.91 32.27 -26.03
C TYR A 205 15.89 32.36 -27.57
N ILE A 206 15.50 31.27 -28.24
CA ILE A 206 15.40 31.25 -29.71
C ILE A 206 14.30 32.21 -30.19
N TYR A 207 13.11 32.18 -29.58
CA TYR A 207 12.00 33.04 -29.98
C TYR A 207 12.25 34.53 -29.69
N LEU A 208 13.02 34.85 -28.64
CA LEU A 208 13.36 36.23 -28.30
C LEU A 208 14.21 36.92 -29.39
N ARG A 209 14.94 36.16 -30.21
CA ARG A 209 15.76 36.71 -31.32
C ARG A 209 14.93 37.27 -32.49
N SER A 210 13.62 37.03 -32.51
CA SER A 210 12.75 37.43 -33.62
C SER A 210 11.53 38.18 -33.08
N PRO A 211 11.36 39.49 -33.40
CA PRO A 211 10.26 40.29 -32.87
C PRO A 211 8.87 39.71 -33.12
N GLY A 212 8.68 39.01 -34.25
CA GLY A 212 7.41 38.36 -34.58
C GLY A 212 7.00 37.20 -33.67
N PHE A 213 7.91 36.67 -32.84
CA PHE A 213 7.65 35.53 -31.95
C PHE A 213 7.68 35.90 -30.46
N LEU A 214 7.63 37.19 -30.11
CA LEU A 214 7.63 37.63 -28.72
C LEU A 214 6.50 36.98 -27.91
N TYR A 215 5.27 36.90 -28.42
CA TYR A 215 4.20 36.22 -27.69
C TYR A 215 4.50 34.74 -27.37
N LEU A 216 5.14 34.02 -28.30
CA LEU A 216 5.55 32.62 -28.09
C LEU A 216 6.72 32.51 -27.10
N SER A 217 7.66 33.47 -27.08
CA SER A 217 8.73 33.51 -26.09
C SER A 217 8.17 33.68 -24.67
N HIS A 218 7.15 34.52 -24.50
CA HIS A 218 6.47 34.72 -23.20
C HIS A 218 5.76 33.47 -22.71
N ILE A 219 5.02 32.78 -23.59
CA ILE A 219 4.38 31.49 -23.25
C ILE A 219 5.45 30.47 -22.87
N SER A 220 6.52 30.36 -23.67
CA SER A 220 7.59 29.39 -23.42
C SER A 220 8.28 29.66 -22.08
N LEU A 221 8.55 30.93 -21.76
CA LEU A 221 9.17 31.34 -20.49
C LEU A 221 8.25 31.02 -19.31
N THR A 222 6.98 31.39 -19.41
CA THR A 222 5.97 31.09 -18.38
C THR A 222 5.89 29.60 -18.11
N MET A 223 5.82 28.78 -19.16
CA MET A 223 5.75 27.32 -19.03
C MET A 223 7.06 26.70 -18.54
N SER A 224 8.22 27.32 -18.81
CA SER A 224 9.50 26.87 -18.24
C SER A 224 9.52 26.99 -16.71
N LEU A 225 8.80 27.97 -16.16
CA LEU A 225 8.69 28.22 -14.72
C LEU A 225 7.54 27.42 -14.06
N ALA A 226 6.79 26.62 -14.82
CA ALA A 226 5.67 25.84 -14.29
C ALA A 226 6.01 24.93 -13.10
N PRO A 227 7.18 24.25 -13.03
CA PRO A 227 7.54 23.44 -11.86
C PRO A 227 7.71 24.26 -10.57
N LEU A 228 8.01 25.56 -10.69
CA LEU A 228 8.14 26.49 -9.57
C LEU A 228 6.82 27.14 -9.20
N ALA A 229 5.83 27.10 -10.09
CA ALA A 229 4.54 27.75 -9.88
C ALA A 229 3.89 27.35 -8.54
N PRO A 230 3.84 26.08 -8.09
CA PRO A 230 3.24 25.73 -6.79
C PRO A 230 3.87 26.40 -5.57
N LEU A 231 5.08 26.95 -5.68
CA LEU A 231 5.78 27.63 -4.58
C LEU A 231 5.35 29.10 -4.43
N LEU A 232 4.63 29.68 -5.39
CA LEU A 232 4.12 31.05 -5.28
C LEU A 232 2.94 31.13 -4.30
N PRO A 233 2.75 32.26 -3.58
CA PRO A 233 1.88 32.34 -2.41
C PRO A 233 0.43 31.84 -2.58
N PRO A 234 -0.32 32.19 -3.65
CA PRO A 234 -1.68 31.67 -3.81
C PRO A 234 -1.67 30.14 -3.99
N GLY A 235 -0.70 29.62 -4.74
CA GLY A 235 -0.55 28.19 -4.93
C GLY A 235 0.00 27.46 -3.72
N LEU A 236 0.81 28.06 -2.86
CA LEU A 236 1.30 27.41 -1.64
C LEU A 236 0.14 27.02 -0.72
N LEU A 237 -0.83 27.93 -0.54
CA LEU A 237 -2.04 27.69 0.26
C LEU A 237 -2.88 26.56 -0.35
N LEU A 238 -3.16 26.65 -1.65
CA LEU A 238 -3.96 25.63 -2.35
C LEU A 238 -3.22 24.29 -2.45
N PHE A 239 -1.90 24.29 -2.54
CA PHE A 239 -1.06 23.08 -2.54
C PHE A 239 -1.10 22.38 -1.17
N SER A 240 -1.07 23.16 -0.08
CA SER A 240 -1.26 22.62 1.28
C SER A 240 -2.65 21.97 1.44
N LEU A 241 -3.70 22.64 0.95
CA LEU A 241 -5.06 22.10 0.95
C LEU A 241 -5.16 20.82 0.09
N TYR A 242 -4.59 20.83 -1.11
CA TYR A 242 -4.44 19.67 -1.98
C TYR A 242 -3.79 18.50 -1.22
N ARG A 243 -2.65 18.72 -0.58
CA ARG A 243 -1.92 17.68 0.16
C ARG A 243 -2.77 17.10 1.28
N ARG A 244 -3.54 17.92 1.99
CA ARG A 244 -4.44 17.48 3.07
C ARG A 244 -5.58 16.61 2.53
N ILE A 245 -6.22 17.02 1.44
CA ILE A 245 -7.31 16.29 0.80
C ILE A 245 -6.80 14.99 0.18
N TRP A 246 -5.66 15.03 -0.50
CA TRP A 246 -5.00 13.85 -1.08
C TRP A 246 -4.66 12.81 -0.02
N ARG A 247 -4.07 13.26 1.09
CA ARG A 247 -3.77 12.42 2.25
C ARG A 247 -5.03 11.74 2.78
N ALA A 248 -6.12 12.49 2.97
CA ALA A 248 -7.40 11.94 3.41
C ALA A 248 -8.01 10.94 2.40
N GLY A 249 -7.88 11.19 1.09
CA GLY A 249 -8.31 10.25 0.05
C GLY A 249 -7.55 8.93 0.09
N ARG A 250 -6.22 9.00 0.28
CA ARG A 250 -5.37 7.81 0.45
C ARG A 250 -5.76 6.99 1.69
N TYR A 251 -6.05 7.63 2.81
CA TYR A 251 -6.50 6.92 4.02
C TYR A 251 -7.80 6.19 3.81
N LEU A 252 -8.78 6.80 3.15
CA LEU A 252 -10.02 6.10 2.82
C LEU A 252 -9.79 4.89 1.89
N ARG A 253 -8.80 4.94 0.98
CA ARG A 253 -8.42 3.75 0.19
C ARG A 253 -7.81 2.65 1.05
N ALA A 254 -7.08 3.02 2.10
CA ALA A 254 -6.52 2.09 3.06
C ALA A 254 -7.59 1.46 3.94
N GLU A 255 -8.45 2.28 4.55
CA GLU A 255 -9.60 1.85 5.35
C GLU A 255 -10.53 0.94 4.53
N ARG A 256 -10.85 1.30 3.29
CA ARG A 256 -11.63 0.46 2.38
C ARG A 256 -11.11 -0.97 2.32
N ASP A 257 -9.80 -1.11 2.16
CA ASP A 257 -9.13 -2.40 1.97
C ASP A 257 -9.02 -3.17 3.31
N LEU A 258 -8.72 -2.48 4.41
CA LEU A 258 -8.68 -3.05 5.76
C LEU A 258 -10.05 -3.53 6.27
N LEU A 259 -11.13 -2.81 5.94
CA LEU A 259 -12.50 -3.19 6.28
C LEU A 259 -12.96 -4.40 5.46
N ALA A 260 -12.53 -4.49 4.20
CA ALA A 260 -12.85 -5.63 3.35
C ALA A 260 -12.06 -6.89 3.73
N LEU A 261 -10.93 -6.74 4.43
CA LEU A 261 -9.98 -7.81 4.71
C LEU A 261 -10.59 -9.04 5.40
N PRO A 262 -11.31 -8.93 6.54
CA PRO A 262 -11.86 -10.11 7.22
C PRO A 262 -12.99 -10.75 6.40
N ALA A 263 -13.77 -9.91 5.70
CA ALA A 263 -14.87 -10.35 4.86
C ALA A 263 -14.42 -11.17 3.65
N ARG A 264 -13.17 -11.00 3.17
CA ARG A 264 -12.63 -11.77 2.04
C ARG A 264 -12.60 -13.27 2.30
N ARG A 265 -12.35 -13.70 3.55
CA ARG A 265 -12.31 -15.13 3.93
C ARG A 265 -13.64 -15.85 3.68
N PHE A 266 -14.76 -15.12 3.63
CA PHE A 266 -16.10 -15.69 3.45
C PHE A 266 -16.57 -15.70 1.97
N GLY A 267 -15.73 -15.24 1.04
CA GLY A 267 -16.07 -15.14 -0.37
C GLY A 267 -17.06 -14.02 -0.71
N GLN A 268 -17.11 -13.60 -1.98
CA GLN A 268 -18.00 -12.52 -2.42
C GLN A 268 -19.48 -12.96 -2.47
N ALA A 269 -19.75 -14.23 -2.75
CA ALA A 269 -21.09 -14.77 -3.00
C ALA A 269 -21.89 -15.10 -1.74
N VAL A 270 -21.22 -15.42 -0.62
CA VAL A 270 -21.91 -15.72 0.63
C VAL A 270 -22.23 -14.39 1.31
N GLY A 271 -23.52 -14.01 1.35
CA GLY A 271 -23.96 -12.87 2.14
C GLY A 271 -23.44 -13.01 3.58
N MET A 272 -22.97 -11.91 4.17
CA MET A 272 -22.41 -11.87 5.53
C MET A 272 -23.52 -12.10 6.57
N ARG A 273 -23.97 -13.35 6.67
CA ARG A 273 -25.00 -13.77 7.63
C ARG A 273 -24.34 -14.09 8.96
N ASN A 274 -25.05 -13.80 10.04
CA ASN A 274 -24.60 -14.19 11.37
C ASN A 274 -24.37 -15.71 11.43
N GLY A 275 -23.23 -16.12 11.97
CA GLY A 275 -22.84 -17.53 12.06
C GLY A 275 -22.16 -18.11 10.81
N SER A 276 -21.92 -17.31 9.76
CA SER A 276 -21.10 -17.74 8.61
C SER A 276 -19.73 -18.23 9.07
N ARG A 277 -19.22 -19.25 8.38
CA ARG A 277 -17.96 -19.92 8.69
C ARG A 277 -17.07 -19.94 7.46
N ALA A 278 -15.78 -19.69 7.67
CA ALA A 278 -14.71 -19.93 6.72
C ALA A 278 -13.67 -20.83 7.38
N PHE A 279 -12.93 -21.59 6.59
CA PHE A 279 -11.82 -22.40 7.09
C PHE A 279 -10.51 -21.66 6.84
N LEU A 280 -9.68 -21.58 7.88
CA LEU A 280 -8.31 -21.11 7.76
C LEU A 280 -7.44 -22.21 7.14
N PRO A 281 -6.25 -21.86 6.61
CA PRO A 281 -5.33 -22.85 6.02
C PRO A 281 -4.85 -23.93 7.00
N ASP A 282 -4.93 -23.65 8.31
CA ASP A 282 -4.64 -24.60 9.39
C ASP A 282 -5.85 -25.50 9.75
N GLY A 283 -6.97 -25.35 9.05
CA GLY A 283 -8.22 -26.07 9.27
C GLY A 283 -9.11 -25.49 10.38
N ARG A 284 -8.66 -24.47 11.11
CA ARG A 284 -9.48 -23.83 12.16
C ARG A 284 -10.64 -23.06 11.54
N VAL A 285 -11.73 -22.95 12.30
CA VAL A 285 -12.94 -22.26 11.84
C VAL A 285 -12.87 -20.77 12.16
N TYR A 286 -12.88 -19.94 11.12
CA TYR A 286 -13.03 -18.49 11.21
C TYR A 286 -14.51 -18.13 11.14
N ARG A 287 -15.06 -17.58 12.23
CA ARG A 287 -16.50 -17.30 12.36
C ARG A 287 -16.80 -15.83 12.22
N LEU A 288 -17.95 -15.54 11.63
CA LEU A 288 -18.58 -14.22 11.64
C LEU A 288 -19.75 -14.23 12.64
N GLN A 289 -19.74 -13.30 13.58
CA GLN A 289 -20.83 -13.08 14.53
C GLN A 289 -21.28 -11.62 14.47
N THR A 290 -22.57 -11.38 14.69
CA THR A 290 -23.13 -10.02 14.74
C THR A 290 -23.68 -9.72 16.13
N PHE A 291 -23.32 -8.57 16.68
CA PHE A 291 -23.76 -8.10 17.98
C PHE A 291 -24.45 -6.75 17.85
N ARG A 292 -25.47 -6.49 18.67
CA ARG A 292 -26.12 -5.18 18.74
C ARG A 292 -25.59 -4.46 19.97
N GLY A 293 -24.91 -3.34 19.76
CA GLY A 293 -24.26 -2.57 20.82
C GLY A 293 -22.88 -3.08 21.20
N LEU A 294 -22.08 -2.17 21.77
CA LEU A 294 -20.67 -2.38 22.07
C LEU A 294 -20.47 -3.40 23.20
N ASP A 295 -21.22 -3.28 24.29
CA ASP A 295 -21.10 -4.18 25.46
C ASP A 295 -21.35 -5.64 25.09
N ALA A 296 -22.38 -5.89 24.27
CA ALA A 296 -22.69 -7.23 23.79
C ALA A 296 -21.58 -7.78 22.88
N ALA A 297 -20.96 -6.92 22.08
CA ALA A 297 -19.85 -7.30 21.21
C ALA A 297 -18.59 -7.65 22.02
N LEU A 298 -18.24 -6.83 23.02
CA LEU A 298 -17.11 -7.06 23.91
C LEU A 298 -17.29 -8.32 24.77
N ALA A 299 -18.51 -8.54 25.28
CA ALA A 299 -18.85 -9.74 26.03
C ALA A 299 -18.81 -11.00 25.16
N GLY A 300 -19.25 -10.91 23.90
CA GLY A 300 -19.25 -12.03 22.96
C GLY A 300 -17.87 -12.34 22.35
N CYS A 301 -16.99 -11.35 22.30
CA CYS A 301 -15.67 -11.41 21.66
C CYS A 301 -14.58 -10.78 22.55
N PRO A 302 -14.29 -11.36 23.73
CA PRO A 302 -13.26 -10.83 24.61
C PRO A 302 -11.89 -10.88 23.91
N GLY A 303 -11.22 -9.72 23.84
CA GLY A 303 -9.90 -9.58 23.20
C GLY A 303 -9.93 -9.24 21.69
N ALA A 304 -11.10 -9.06 21.09
CA ALA A 304 -11.18 -8.57 19.72
C ALA A 304 -10.90 -7.05 19.67
N LYS A 305 -10.07 -6.61 18.71
CA LYS A 305 -9.83 -5.19 18.47
C LYS A 305 -10.95 -4.57 17.64
N ILE A 306 -11.32 -3.33 17.93
CA ILE A 306 -12.33 -2.58 17.17
C ILE A 306 -11.64 -1.82 16.04
N ARG A 307 -11.99 -2.16 14.81
CA ARG A 307 -11.55 -1.46 13.60
C ARG A 307 -12.63 -0.50 13.13
N THR A 308 -12.39 0.80 13.28
CA THR A 308 -13.30 1.85 12.81
C THR A 308 -12.89 2.40 11.45
N SER A 309 -13.71 3.31 10.93
CA SER A 309 -13.41 4.09 9.73
C SER A 309 -13.77 5.54 9.98
N ARG A 310 -13.11 6.47 9.30
CA ARG A 310 -13.40 7.91 9.42
C ARG A 310 -14.81 8.31 9.01
N ILE A 311 -15.49 7.42 8.27
CA ILE A 311 -16.85 7.61 7.81
C ILE A 311 -17.86 7.37 8.94
N ILE A 312 -17.45 6.64 9.98
CA ILE A 312 -18.25 6.43 11.19
C ILE A 312 -17.88 7.55 12.15
N VAL A 313 -18.67 8.63 12.10
CA VAL A 313 -18.47 9.80 12.96
C VAL A 313 -19.24 9.59 14.27
N GLY A 314 -18.49 9.45 15.37
CA GLY A 314 -18.80 9.95 16.72
C GLY A 314 -19.96 9.37 17.52
N ASP A 315 -21.17 9.22 16.95
CA ASP A 315 -22.38 9.32 17.80
C ASP A 315 -23.24 8.05 17.92
N SER A 316 -22.73 6.86 17.56
CA SER A 316 -23.53 5.64 17.78
C SER A 316 -22.75 4.33 17.82
N LEU A 317 -21.55 4.29 18.41
CA LEU A 317 -20.91 2.98 18.69
C LEU A 317 -21.88 2.09 19.50
N ASP A 318 -22.56 2.65 20.50
CA ASP A 318 -23.50 1.91 21.35
C ASP A 318 -24.78 1.43 20.62
N ARG A 319 -25.17 2.10 19.53
CA ARG A 319 -26.36 1.70 18.73
C ARG A 319 -26.00 0.95 17.45
N SER A 320 -24.71 0.79 17.18
CA SER A 320 -24.23 0.13 15.96
C SER A 320 -24.37 -1.39 16.08
N VAL A 321 -24.58 -2.02 14.92
CA VAL A 321 -24.44 -3.48 14.80
C VAL A 321 -22.97 -3.77 14.54
N PHE A 322 -22.31 -4.48 15.45
CA PHE A 322 -20.93 -4.91 15.29
C PHE A 322 -20.86 -6.23 14.51
N TYR A 323 -19.98 -6.27 13.52
CA TYR A 323 -19.59 -7.47 12.81
C TYR A 323 -18.26 -7.93 13.35
N ALA A 324 -18.27 -9.02 14.10
CA ALA A 324 -17.12 -9.58 14.76
C ALA A 324 -16.60 -10.80 14.00
N PHE A 325 -15.30 -10.81 13.73
CA PHE A 325 -14.61 -11.79 12.92
C PHE A 325 -13.58 -12.53 13.74
N GLY A 326 -13.51 -13.84 13.61
CA GLY A 326 -12.51 -14.66 14.28
C GLY A 326 -12.77 -14.86 15.78
N CYS A 327 -13.92 -14.45 16.31
CA CYS A 327 -14.24 -14.70 17.70
C CYS A 327 -14.48 -16.20 17.94
N SER A 328 -13.69 -16.77 18.84
CA SER A 328 -13.95 -18.06 19.45
C SER A 328 -14.42 -17.84 20.89
N GLN A 329 -15.39 -18.62 21.35
CA GLN A 329 -15.84 -18.59 22.76
C GLN A 329 -14.73 -19.00 23.74
N GLN A 330 -13.67 -19.65 23.27
CA GLN A 330 -12.44 -19.81 24.04
C GLN A 330 -11.70 -18.48 24.03
N ALA A 331 -12.00 -17.65 25.04
CA ALA A 331 -11.38 -16.36 25.26
C ALA A 331 -9.85 -16.45 25.19
N GLY A 332 -9.23 -15.55 24.42
CA GLY A 332 -7.78 -15.32 24.47
C GLY A 332 -6.88 -16.21 23.62
N SER A 333 -7.38 -17.17 22.83
CA SER A 333 -6.50 -17.90 21.91
C SER A 333 -6.21 -17.05 20.66
N SER A 334 -5.04 -16.42 20.60
CA SER A 334 -4.50 -15.91 19.34
C SER A 334 -4.52 -17.05 18.30
N PHE A 335 -4.88 -16.73 17.06
CA PHE A 335 -4.78 -17.69 15.98
C PHE A 335 -3.31 -18.05 15.75
N ALA A 336 -3.04 -19.32 15.42
CA ALA A 336 -1.70 -19.72 15.04
C ALA A 336 -1.27 -19.07 13.71
N ASP A 337 -2.24 -18.80 12.81
CA ASP A 337 -2.01 -18.03 11.59
C ASP A 337 -1.95 -16.53 11.91
N PRO A 338 -0.80 -15.84 11.68
CA PRO A 338 -0.69 -14.40 11.88
C PRO A 338 -1.67 -13.57 11.04
N PHE A 339 -2.22 -14.13 9.96
CA PHE A 339 -3.16 -13.43 9.07
C PHE A 339 -4.63 -13.71 9.43
N ALA A 340 -4.87 -14.39 10.54
CA ALA A 340 -6.21 -14.53 11.11
C ALA A 340 -6.36 -13.52 12.26
N GLU A 341 -7.08 -12.43 11.99
CA GLU A 341 -7.30 -11.36 12.96
C GLU A 341 -8.61 -11.61 13.74
N CYS A 342 -8.61 -11.31 15.04
CA CYS A 342 -9.82 -11.24 15.86
C CYS A 342 -10.26 -9.77 15.97
N ILE A 343 -11.25 -9.35 15.17
CA ILE A 343 -11.63 -7.93 15.08
C ILE A 343 -13.14 -7.71 15.02
N MET A 344 -13.56 -6.54 15.48
CA MET A 344 -14.93 -6.05 15.44
C MET A 344 -15.01 -4.80 14.57
N ILE A 345 -15.98 -4.76 13.66
CA ILE A 345 -16.24 -3.60 12.80
C ILE A 345 -17.64 -3.07 13.11
N PRO A 346 -17.80 -1.79 13.53
CA PRO A 346 -19.11 -1.19 13.74
C PRO A 346 -19.78 -0.87 12.40
N GLY A 347 -20.82 -1.62 12.04
CA GLY A 347 -21.53 -1.52 10.77
C GLY A 347 -21.07 -2.55 9.73
N GLU A 348 -21.86 -2.69 8.66
CA GLU A 348 -21.61 -3.71 7.64
C GLU A 348 -20.31 -3.41 6.85
N PRO A 349 -19.30 -4.30 6.87
CA PRO A 349 -17.97 -4.00 6.30
C PRO A 349 -17.99 -3.69 4.80
N ARG A 350 -18.85 -4.35 4.01
CA ARG A 350 -18.99 -4.10 2.57
C ARG A 350 -19.52 -2.69 2.29
N SER A 351 -20.62 -2.32 2.95
CA SER A 351 -21.21 -0.98 2.85
C SER A 351 -20.21 0.11 3.26
N LEU A 352 -19.49 -0.09 4.36
CA LEU A 352 -18.44 0.83 4.80
C LEU A 352 -17.29 0.93 3.80
N SER A 353 -16.83 -0.20 3.26
CA SER A 353 -15.80 -0.24 2.22
C SER A 353 -16.23 0.52 0.97
N GLU A 354 -17.47 0.35 0.51
CA GLU A 354 -18.01 1.10 -0.64
C GLU A 354 -18.12 2.60 -0.37
N ARG A 355 -18.56 3.00 0.83
CA ARG A 355 -18.56 4.42 1.25
C ARG A 355 -17.15 4.99 1.28
N CYS A 356 -16.17 4.24 1.77
CA CYS A 356 -14.75 4.61 1.75
C CYS A 356 -14.24 4.77 0.31
N SER A 357 -14.60 3.85 -0.59
CA SER A 357 -14.27 3.91 -2.02
C SER A 357 -14.81 5.18 -2.69
N ARG A 358 -16.10 5.50 -2.46
CA ARG A 358 -16.73 6.73 -2.98
C ARG A 358 -16.09 7.98 -2.40
N GLY A 359 -15.88 8.02 -1.08
CA GLY A 359 -15.24 9.14 -0.39
C GLY A 359 -13.79 9.36 -0.80
N ALA A 360 -13.06 8.29 -1.14
CA ALA A 360 -11.70 8.36 -1.68
C ALA A 360 -11.70 8.98 -3.08
N ARG A 361 -12.54 8.49 -4.00
CA ARG A 361 -12.66 9.03 -5.37
C ARG A 361 -13.02 10.51 -5.37
N PHE A 362 -13.98 10.90 -4.54
CA PHE A 362 -14.37 12.30 -4.39
C PHE A 362 -13.18 13.18 -3.96
N ARG A 363 -12.42 12.75 -2.95
CA ARG A 363 -11.22 13.47 -2.49
C ARG A 363 -10.11 13.50 -3.53
N GLU A 364 -9.91 12.44 -4.32
CA GLU A 364 -8.95 12.43 -5.42
C GLU A 364 -9.31 13.46 -6.49
N ILE A 365 -10.58 13.51 -6.92
CA ILE A 365 -11.07 14.48 -7.91
C ILE A 365 -10.95 15.90 -7.36
N LEU A 366 -11.41 16.14 -6.12
CA LEU A 366 -11.34 17.44 -5.48
C LEU A 366 -9.88 17.91 -5.30
N GLY A 367 -8.99 17.01 -4.88
CA GLY A 367 -7.56 17.30 -4.77
C GLY A 367 -6.95 17.67 -6.13
N ALA A 368 -7.24 16.90 -7.18
CA ALA A 368 -6.77 17.20 -8.53
C ALA A 368 -7.28 18.55 -9.05
N ALA A 369 -8.55 18.88 -8.79
CA ALA A 369 -9.13 20.17 -9.15
C ALA A 369 -8.43 21.32 -8.42
N ILE A 370 -8.24 21.22 -7.10
CA ILE A 370 -7.55 22.25 -6.30
C ILE A 370 -6.11 22.45 -6.77
N PHE A 371 -5.38 21.37 -7.05
CA PHE A 371 -4.03 21.45 -7.59
C PHE A 371 -3.99 22.12 -8.97
N GLY A 372 -4.91 21.74 -9.87
CA GLY A 372 -5.03 22.34 -11.19
C GLY A 372 -5.36 23.83 -11.13
N THR A 373 -6.29 24.23 -10.27
CA THR A 373 -6.63 25.64 -10.03
C THR A 373 -5.43 26.41 -9.46
N ALA A 374 -4.71 25.85 -8.51
CA ALA A 374 -3.50 26.45 -7.95
C ALA A 374 -2.43 26.73 -9.01
N LEU A 375 -2.18 25.72 -9.85
CA LEU A 375 -1.22 25.81 -10.95
C LEU A 375 -1.66 26.88 -11.96
N LEU A 376 -2.94 26.89 -12.35
CA LEU A 376 -3.47 27.86 -13.31
C LEU A 376 -3.36 29.30 -12.81
N ILE A 377 -3.78 29.57 -11.57
CA ILE A 377 -3.68 30.92 -10.97
C ILE A 377 -2.23 31.40 -10.98
N ASN A 378 -1.30 30.55 -10.56
CA ASN A 378 0.10 30.94 -10.48
C ASN A 378 0.75 31.10 -11.85
N LEU A 379 0.39 30.27 -12.85
CA LEU A 379 0.84 30.46 -14.22
C LEU A 379 0.31 31.77 -14.82
N LEU A 380 -0.94 32.15 -14.52
CA LEU A 380 -1.48 33.44 -14.94
C LEU A 380 -0.73 34.60 -14.29
N VAL A 381 -0.41 34.52 -12.99
CA VAL A 381 0.39 35.52 -12.29
C VAL A 381 1.81 35.63 -12.87
N ILE A 382 2.46 34.51 -13.14
CA ILE A 382 3.79 34.51 -13.80
C ILE A 382 3.68 35.15 -15.18
N PHE A 383 2.67 34.76 -15.96
CA PHE A 383 2.45 35.30 -17.31
C PHE A 383 2.24 36.82 -17.29
N THR A 384 1.38 37.33 -16.41
CA THR A 384 1.11 38.77 -16.32
C THR A 384 2.33 39.55 -15.84
N LEU A 385 3.06 39.05 -14.84
CA LEU A 385 4.29 39.69 -14.36
C LEU A 385 5.35 39.75 -15.45
N LEU A 386 5.58 38.64 -16.18
CA LEU A 386 6.53 38.61 -17.28
C LEU A 386 6.10 39.54 -18.42
N TRP A 387 4.80 39.62 -18.70
CA TRP A 387 4.24 40.54 -19.69
C TRP A 387 4.56 42.00 -19.34
N PHE A 388 4.31 42.43 -18.10
CA PHE A 388 4.60 43.80 -17.66
C PHE A 388 6.10 44.14 -17.62
N ILE A 389 6.99 43.14 -17.51
CA ILE A 389 8.44 43.36 -17.47
C ILE A 389 9.04 43.45 -18.87
N LEU A 390 8.48 42.70 -19.83
CA LEU A 390 9.05 42.53 -21.16
C LEU A 390 8.38 43.40 -22.24
N VAL A 391 7.16 43.87 -22.00
CA VAL A 391 6.37 44.75 -22.87
C VAL A 391 6.10 46.06 -22.14
#